data_AF-A0A1Y3WQL2-F1
#
_entry.id   AF-A0A1Y3WQL2-F1
#
_cell.length_a   1.000
_cell.length_b   1.000
_cell.length_c   1.000
_cell.angle_alpha   90.00
_cell.angle_beta   90.00
_cell.angle_gamma   90.00
#
_symmetry.space_group_name_H-M   'P 1'
#
loop_
_entity.id
_entity.type
_entity.pdbx_description
1 polymer ?
#
loop_
_entity_poly.entity_id
_entity_poly.type
_entity_poly.pdbx_seq_one_letter_code
_entity_poly.pdbx_strand_id
1 'polypeptide(L)'
;MHRQNLCAKFELVILFVLIYYVLGCAINGFKFGAPIFMLIVILPMMLFGGGNEEVGWRMILQPELEKKFGFHIATIFTSIIWWLWHLPIFFIIGTANANMNYFLFGIMCLTLCYALATIRKVSKGVFPCILTHCLINGLSAIFVFNYSLLSCCITLIVTIIVSILILNINKRYIR
;
A
#
# COMPACT_ATOMS: atom_id res chain seq x y z
N MET A 1 -15.97 -27.12 4.92
CA MET A 1 -14.89 -26.13 5.18
C MET A 1 -14.36 -25.64 3.84
N HIS A 2 -13.95 -24.36 3.72
CA HIS A 2 -13.34 -23.71 2.53
C HIS A 2 -14.25 -23.15 1.42
N ARG A 3 -15.15 -22.21 1.77
CA ARG A 3 -15.34 -21.01 0.96
C ARG A 3 -14.99 -19.81 1.83
N GLN A 4 -13.72 -19.39 1.80
CA GLN A 4 -13.42 -18.00 2.13
C GLN A 4 -13.91 -17.20 0.94
N ASN A 5 -14.99 -16.43 1.11
CA ASN A 5 -15.62 -15.67 0.03
C ASN A 5 -14.55 -14.85 -0.70
N LEU A 6 -14.40 -15.09 -2.00
CA LEU A 6 -13.50 -14.34 -2.86
C LEU A 6 -13.76 -12.83 -2.72
N CYS A 7 -15.03 -12.44 -2.53
CA CYS A 7 -15.47 -11.07 -2.25
C CYS A 7 -14.74 -10.43 -1.05
N ALA A 8 -14.58 -11.14 0.06
CA ALA A 8 -13.93 -10.61 1.26
C ALA A 8 -12.46 -10.21 1.04
N LYS A 9 -11.80 -10.79 0.02
CA LYS A 9 -10.40 -10.47 -0.31
C LYS A 9 -10.29 -9.16 -1.10
N PHE A 10 -11.23 -8.91 -2.00
CA PHE A 10 -11.26 -7.69 -2.81
C PHE A 10 -11.89 -6.50 -2.06
N GLU A 11 -12.76 -6.77 -1.08
CA GLU A 11 -13.25 -5.73 -0.15
C GLU A 11 -12.09 -5.04 0.59
N LEU A 12 -11.05 -5.79 0.98
CA LEU A 12 -9.86 -5.20 1.61
C LEU A 12 -9.07 -4.30 0.65
N VAL A 13 -9.03 -4.64 -0.64
CA VAL A 13 -8.39 -3.78 -1.66
C VAL A 13 -9.08 -2.43 -1.69
N ILE A 14 -10.42 -2.45 -1.80
CA ILE A 14 -11.23 -1.21 -1.82
C ILE A 14 -11.04 -0.43 -0.51
N LEU A 15 -11.14 -1.10 0.63
CA LEU A 15 -11.00 -0.48 1.95
C LEU A 15 -9.67 0.27 2.09
N PHE A 16 -8.53 -0.37 1.82
CA PHE A 16 -7.23 0.26 2.01
C PHE A 16 -6.94 1.35 0.97
N VAL A 17 -7.44 1.20 -0.27
CA VAL A 17 -7.37 2.29 -1.27
C VAL A 17 -8.18 3.50 -0.81
N LEU A 18 -9.39 3.28 -0.27
CA LEU A 18 -10.22 4.35 0.27
C LEU A 18 -9.57 5.03 1.48
N ILE A 19 -9.02 4.27 2.43
CA ILE A 19 -8.30 4.85 3.58
C ILE A 19 -7.16 5.75 3.09
N TYR A 20 -6.37 5.27 2.12
CA TYR A 20 -5.23 6.02 1.58
C TYR A 20 -5.66 7.35 0.95
N TYR A 21 -6.66 7.31 0.05
CA TYR A 21 -7.05 8.50 -0.72
C TYR A 21 -8.03 9.41 0.00
N VAL A 22 -9.02 8.88 0.70
CA VAL A 22 -10.05 9.70 1.37
C VAL A 22 -9.42 10.55 2.46
N LEU A 23 -8.55 9.98 3.30
CA LEU A 23 -7.89 10.75 4.36
C LEU A 23 -6.92 11.77 3.78
N GLY A 24 -6.11 11.38 2.78
CA GLY A 24 -5.19 12.29 2.10
C GLY A 24 -5.92 13.48 1.47
N CYS A 25 -6.99 13.21 0.72
CA CYS A 25 -7.79 14.23 0.04
C CYS A 25 -8.58 15.10 1.03
N ALA A 26 -9.13 14.52 2.09
CA ALA A 26 -9.90 15.28 3.09
C ALA A 26 -9.02 16.25 3.88
N ILE A 27 -7.77 15.88 4.17
CA ILE A 27 -6.85 16.70 4.97
C ILE A 27 -6.12 17.72 4.09
N ASN A 28 -5.66 17.33 2.90
CA ASN A 28 -4.81 18.17 2.06
C ASN A 28 -5.58 18.91 0.95
N GLY A 29 -6.85 18.58 0.75
CA GLY A 29 -7.54 18.86 -0.51
C GLY A 29 -6.97 18.02 -1.67
N PHE A 30 -7.52 18.17 -2.87
CA PHE A 30 -7.01 17.52 -4.07
C PHE A 30 -7.39 18.29 -5.34
N LYS A 31 -6.68 18.00 -6.42
CA LYS A 31 -7.02 18.42 -7.78
C LYS A 31 -7.09 17.20 -8.68
N PHE A 32 -7.91 17.27 -9.72
CA PHE A 32 -7.89 16.28 -10.79
C PHE A 32 -6.68 16.52 -11.69
N GLY A 33 -5.77 15.55 -11.74
CA GLY A 33 -4.60 15.57 -12.64
C GLY A 33 -4.99 15.06 -14.02
N ALA A 34 -5.34 13.79 -14.11
CA ALA A 34 -5.89 13.16 -15.31
C ALA A 34 -7.38 12.78 -15.13
N PRO A 35 -8.15 12.68 -16.22
CA PRO A 35 -9.52 12.20 -16.18
C PRO A 35 -9.60 10.75 -15.68
N ILE A 36 -10.66 10.41 -14.94
CA ILE A 36 -10.81 9.09 -14.30
C ILE A 36 -10.78 7.91 -15.29
N PHE A 37 -11.26 8.11 -16.53
CA PHE A 37 -11.26 7.06 -17.57
C PHE A 37 -9.83 6.64 -17.97
N MET A 38 -8.82 7.47 -17.72
CA MET A 38 -7.40 7.14 -17.98
C MET A 38 -6.92 5.97 -17.13
N LEU A 39 -7.61 5.60 -16.05
CA LEU A 39 -7.29 4.41 -15.26
C LEU A 39 -7.31 3.12 -16.09
N ILE A 40 -8.10 3.06 -17.17
CA ILE A 40 -8.12 1.91 -18.10
C ILE A 40 -6.74 1.69 -18.72
N VAL A 41 -5.99 2.77 -18.98
CA VAL A 41 -4.65 2.74 -19.58
C VAL A 41 -3.58 2.68 -18.50
N ILE A 42 -3.73 3.44 -17.42
CA ILE A 42 -2.73 3.57 -16.36
C ILE A 42 -2.60 2.27 -15.56
N LEU A 43 -3.71 1.62 -15.19
CA LEU A 43 -3.64 0.43 -14.32
C LEU A 43 -2.84 -0.73 -14.92
N PRO A 44 -2.99 -1.10 -16.21
CA PRO A 44 -2.10 -2.08 -16.85
C PRO A 44 -0.62 -1.67 -16.81
N MET A 45 -0.31 -0.38 -17.00
CA MET A 45 1.07 0.11 -16.91
C MET A 45 1.63 -0.02 -15.51
N MET A 46 0.82 0.23 -14.47
CA MET A 46 1.25 0.11 -13.07
C MET A 46 1.60 -1.33 -12.67
N LEU A 47 1.19 -2.36 -13.42
CA LEU A 47 1.67 -3.73 -13.19
C LEU A 47 3.18 -3.83 -13.37
N PHE A 48 3.75 -3.08 -14.31
CA PHE A 48 5.20 -3.00 -14.56
C PHE A 48 5.85 -1.84 -13.80
N GLY A 49 5.08 -0.81 -13.46
CA GLY A 49 5.52 0.36 -12.70
C GLY A 49 5.50 0.20 -11.18
N GLY A 50 5.41 -1.03 -10.67
CA GLY A 50 5.48 -1.32 -9.23
C GLY A 50 4.66 -2.54 -8.79
N GLY A 51 3.60 -2.89 -9.51
CA GLY A 51 2.76 -4.03 -9.15
C GLY A 51 3.53 -5.36 -9.08
N ASN A 52 4.48 -5.58 -9.98
CA ASN A 52 5.37 -6.74 -10.02
C ASN A 52 6.26 -6.89 -8.77
N GLU A 53 6.55 -5.79 -8.07
CA GLU A 53 7.38 -5.82 -6.86
C GLU A 53 6.76 -6.66 -5.73
N GLU A 54 5.42 -6.73 -5.67
CA GLU A 54 4.71 -7.43 -4.60
C GLU A 54 4.98 -8.93 -4.56
N VAL A 55 5.45 -9.51 -5.68
CA VAL A 55 5.94 -10.89 -5.70
C VAL A 55 7.15 -11.04 -4.77
N GLY A 56 8.13 -10.15 -4.86
CA GLY A 56 9.28 -10.16 -3.95
C GLY A 56 8.86 -9.82 -2.51
N TRP A 57 8.14 -8.72 -2.33
CA TRP A 57 7.84 -8.20 -1.01
C TRP A 57 6.82 -9.02 -0.22
N ARG A 58 5.72 -9.47 -0.85
CA ARG A 58 4.60 -10.15 -0.16
C ARG A 58 4.54 -11.65 -0.36
N MET A 59 5.14 -12.18 -1.43
CA MET A 59 5.23 -13.64 -1.59
C MET A 59 6.43 -14.22 -0.85
N ILE A 60 7.54 -13.48 -0.78
CA ILE A 60 8.83 -13.97 -0.26
C ILE A 60 9.23 -13.24 1.03
N LEU A 61 9.65 -11.97 0.95
CA LEU A 61 10.34 -11.31 2.06
C LEU A 61 9.47 -11.21 3.32
N GLN A 62 8.27 -10.66 3.20
CA GLN A 62 7.37 -10.46 4.34
C GLN A 62 7.02 -11.79 5.02
N PRO A 63 6.56 -12.86 4.32
CA PRO A 63 6.34 -14.16 4.95
C PRO A 63 7.57 -14.75 5.66
N GLU A 64 8.76 -14.65 5.06
CA GLU A 64 9.98 -15.19 5.68
C GLU A 64 10.39 -14.42 6.94
N LEU A 65 10.23 -13.08 6.95
CA LEU A 65 10.45 -12.26 8.14
C LEU A 65 9.41 -12.55 9.23
N GLU A 66 8.15 -12.76 8.85
CA GLU A 66 7.07 -13.06 9.80
C GLU A 66 7.31 -14.35 10.59
N LYS A 67 7.93 -15.37 9.97
CA LYS A 67 8.31 -16.62 10.66
C LYS A 67 9.26 -16.38 11.85
N LYS A 68 10.08 -15.33 11.79
CA LYS A 68 11.10 -15.03 12.81
C LYS A 68 10.67 -13.95 13.79
N PHE A 69 9.96 -12.93 13.33
CA PHE A 69 9.70 -11.72 14.11
C PHE A 69 8.22 -11.38 14.31
N GLY A 70 7.30 -12.15 13.72
CA GLY A 70 5.87 -11.86 13.72
C GLY A 70 5.49 -10.69 12.81
N PHE A 71 4.18 -10.42 12.72
CA PHE A 71 3.59 -9.52 11.72
C PHE A 71 4.13 -8.09 11.79
N HIS A 72 4.13 -7.46 12.97
CA HIS A 72 4.48 -6.04 13.10
C HIS A 72 5.94 -5.77 12.76
N ILE A 73 6.85 -6.55 13.33
CA ILE A 73 8.29 -6.36 13.13
C ILE A 73 8.67 -6.69 11.67
N ALA A 74 8.10 -7.76 11.10
CA ALA A 74 8.32 -8.09 9.69
C ALA A 74 7.82 -7.00 8.73
N THR A 75 6.66 -6.39 9.03
CA THR A 75 6.10 -5.30 8.23
C THR A 75 6.97 -4.05 8.30
N ILE A 76 7.48 -3.71 9.48
CA ILE A 76 8.39 -2.57 9.68
C ILE A 76 9.70 -2.79 8.92
N PHE A 77 10.32 -3.98 9.04
CA PHE A 77 11.55 -4.28 8.30
C PHE A 77 11.32 -4.24 6.78
N THR A 78 10.24 -4.85 6.30
CA THR A 78 9.89 -4.80 4.88
C THR A 78 9.71 -3.36 4.41
N SER A 79 9.04 -2.52 5.21
CA SER A 79 8.90 -1.09 4.89
C SER A 79 10.22 -0.33 4.87
N ILE A 80 11.13 -0.57 5.81
CA ILE A 80 12.43 0.11 5.85
C ILE A 80 13.25 -0.29 4.63
N ILE A 81 13.32 -1.59 4.31
CA ILE A 81 14.02 -2.09 3.13
C ILE A 81 13.43 -1.48 1.86
N TRP A 82 12.10 -1.46 1.76
CA TRP A 82 11.40 -0.94 0.59
C TRP A 82 11.54 0.58 0.43
N TRP A 83 11.53 1.33 1.55
CA TRP A 83 11.79 2.77 1.54
C TRP A 83 13.22 3.07 1.05
N LEU A 84 14.23 2.39 1.60
CA LEU A 84 15.62 2.55 1.18
C LEU A 84 15.85 2.11 -0.27
N TRP A 85 15.15 1.07 -0.73
CA TRP A 85 15.22 0.62 -2.12
C TRP A 85 14.77 1.70 -3.12
N HIS A 86 13.85 2.60 -2.72
CA HIS A 86 13.43 3.73 -3.53
C HIS A 86 14.38 4.92 -3.52
N LEU A 87 15.38 4.96 -2.64
CA LEU A 87 16.27 6.12 -2.54
C LEU A 87 16.89 6.55 -3.88
N PRO A 88 17.35 5.64 -4.78
CA PRO A 88 17.93 6.04 -6.06
C PRO A 88 16.97 6.81 -6.98
N ILE A 89 15.67 6.48 -6.99
CA ILE A 89 14.72 7.13 -7.92
C ILE A 89 14.50 8.61 -7.58
N PHE A 90 14.72 9.02 -6.32
CA PHE A 90 14.65 10.41 -5.89
C PHE A 90 15.76 11.29 -6.48
N PHE A 91 16.83 10.70 -7.01
CA PHE A 91 17.91 11.43 -7.69
C PHE A 91 17.73 11.50 -9.22
N ILE A 92 16.72 10.83 -9.78
CA ILE A 92 16.46 10.82 -11.23
C ILE A 92 15.57 12.01 -11.59
N ILE A 93 16.19 13.05 -12.17
CA ILE A 93 15.51 14.27 -12.61
C ILE A 93 14.41 13.94 -13.63
N GLY A 94 13.23 14.55 -13.45
CA GLY A 94 12.07 14.33 -14.32
C GLY A 94 11.11 13.24 -13.83
N THR A 95 11.46 12.49 -12.78
CA THR A 95 10.52 11.58 -12.11
C THR A 95 9.60 12.32 -11.15
N ALA A 96 8.43 11.74 -10.86
CA ALA A 96 7.54 12.27 -9.82
C ALA A 96 8.22 12.27 -8.44
N ASN A 97 9.00 11.23 -8.14
CA ASN A 97 9.71 11.06 -6.87
C ASN A 97 10.73 12.17 -6.59
N ALA A 98 11.41 12.69 -7.62
CA ALA A 98 12.42 13.75 -7.46
C ALA A 98 11.85 15.04 -6.82
N ASN A 99 10.54 15.27 -6.91
CA ASN A 99 9.87 16.43 -6.31
C ASN A 99 9.14 16.11 -5.00
N MET A 100 9.21 14.87 -4.52
CA MET A 100 8.55 14.44 -3.28
C MET A 100 9.45 14.62 -2.06
N ASN A 101 8.85 14.84 -0.90
CA ASN A 101 9.57 14.78 0.35
C ASN A 101 9.87 13.30 0.72
N TYR A 102 11.14 12.92 0.68
CA TYR A 102 11.59 11.54 0.91
C TYR A 102 11.20 10.98 2.29
N PHE A 103 11.15 11.84 3.32
CA PHE A 103 10.74 11.43 4.67
C PHE A 103 9.23 11.13 4.72
N LEU A 104 8.39 11.99 4.15
CA LEU A 104 6.95 11.74 4.06
C LEU A 104 6.65 10.49 3.22
N PHE A 105 7.41 10.28 2.13
CA PHE A 105 7.34 9.05 1.35
C PHE A 105 7.61 7.80 2.19
N GLY A 106 8.59 7.83 3.09
CA GLY A 106 8.86 6.73 4.03
C GLY A 106 7.68 6.38 4.94
N ILE A 107 6.95 7.39 5.44
CA ILE A 107 5.73 7.18 6.24
C ILE A 107 4.64 6.51 5.38
N MET A 108 4.51 6.91 4.12
CA MET A 108 3.55 6.30 3.18
C MET A 108 3.97 4.88 2.75
N CYS A 109 5.27 4.59 2.62
CA CYS A 109 5.77 3.22 2.44
C CYS A 109 5.35 2.31 3.60
N LEU A 110 5.46 2.80 4.84
CA LEU A 110 5.03 2.04 6.02
C LEU A 110 3.52 1.82 6.04
N THR A 111 2.76 2.86 5.70
CA THR A 111 1.30 2.80 5.57
C THR A 111 0.91 1.72 4.58
N LEU A 112 1.48 1.76 3.38
CA LEU A 112 1.20 0.80 2.32
C LEU A 112 1.68 -0.62 2.68
N CYS A 113 2.82 -0.76 3.38
CA CYS A 113 3.27 -2.06 3.85
C CYS A 113 2.28 -2.71 4.83
N TYR A 114 1.71 -1.96 5.77
CA TYR A 114 0.69 -2.49 6.68
C TYR A 114 -0.56 -2.95 5.93
N ALA A 115 -1.06 -2.14 4.98
CA ALA A 115 -2.20 -2.52 4.15
C ALA A 115 -1.93 -3.82 3.37
N LEU A 116 -0.81 -3.87 2.64
CA LEU A 116 -0.45 -5.01 1.78
C LEU A 116 -0.14 -6.27 2.59
N ALA A 117 0.55 -6.15 3.72
CA ALA A 117 0.82 -7.29 4.61
C ALA A 117 -0.49 -7.85 5.19
N THR A 118 -1.42 -7.00 5.61
CA THR A 118 -2.76 -7.42 6.05
C THR A 118 -3.53 -8.14 4.94
N ILE A 119 -3.58 -7.54 3.74
CA ILE A 119 -4.23 -8.13 2.56
C ILE A 119 -3.62 -9.49 2.26
N ARG A 120 -2.29 -9.60 2.25
CA ARG A 120 -1.57 -10.85 1.97
C ARG A 120 -1.89 -11.93 3.00
N LYS A 121 -1.96 -11.57 4.28
CA LYS A 121 -2.21 -12.48 5.40
C LYS A 121 -3.63 -13.04 5.36
N VAL A 122 -4.62 -12.20 5.06
CA VAL A 122 -6.03 -12.60 4.95
C VAL A 122 -6.32 -13.34 3.65
N SER A 123 -5.85 -12.84 2.51
CA SER A 123 -6.18 -13.39 1.20
C SER A 123 -5.41 -14.67 0.85
N LYS A 124 -4.24 -14.86 1.48
CA LYS A 124 -3.21 -15.85 1.14
C LYS A 124 -2.62 -15.74 -0.27
N GLY A 125 -2.97 -14.71 -1.03
CA GLY A 125 -2.55 -14.50 -2.41
C GLY A 125 -1.80 -13.19 -2.59
N VAL A 126 -1.00 -13.10 -3.65
CA VAL A 126 -0.27 -11.87 -4.01
C VAL A 126 -1.10 -10.96 -4.92
N PHE A 127 -2.01 -11.51 -5.72
CA PHE A 127 -2.76 -10.74 -6.71
C PHE A 127 -3.55 -9.55 -6.11
N PRO A 128 -4.23 -9.68 -4.96
CA PRO A 128 -4.86 -8.52 -4.33
C PRO A 128 -3.86 -7.44 -3.89
N CYS A 129 -2.65 -7.82 -3.50
CA CYS A 129 -1.57 -6.87 -3.18
C CYS A 129 -1.11 -6.13 -4.44
N ILE A 130 -0.89 -6.86 -5.54
CA ILE A 130 -0.54 -6.28 -6.85
C ILE A 130 -1.62 -5.27 -7.26
N LEU A 131 -2.89 -5.65 -7.17
CA LEU A 131 -4.01 -4.78 -7.51
C LEU A 131 -4.08 -3.53 -6.63
N THR A 132 -3.92 -3.66 -5.30
CA THR A 132 -3.88 -2.52 -4.38
C THR A 132 -2.74 -1.56 -4.72
N HIS A 133 -1.53 -2.08 -4.95
CA HIS A 133 -0.38 -1.25 -5.30
C HIS A 133 -0.60 -0.54 -6.64
N CYS A 134 -1.11 -1.25 -7.67
CA CYS A 134 -1.44 -0.65 -8.96
C CYS A 134 -2.52 0.43 -8.85
N LEU A 135 -3.56 0.20 -8.06
CA LEU A 135 -4.62 1.18 -7.80
C LEU A 135 -4.05 2.40 -7.09
N ILE A 136 -3.21 2.21 -6.07
CA ILE A 136 -2.62 3.32 -5.34
C ILE A 136 -1.70 4.14 -6.24
N ASN A 137 -0.83 3.53 -7.02
CA ASN A 137 0.05 4.29 -7.91
C ASN A 137 -0.76 4.93 -9.05
N GLY A 138 -1.72 4.22 -9.64
CA GLY A 138 -2.52 4.73 -10.75
C GLY A 138 -3.43 5.90 -10.36
N LEU A 139 -4.04 5.83 -9.18
CA LEU A 139 -4.87 6.91 -8.66
C LEU A 139 -4.08 8.18 -8.33
N SER A 140 -2.75 8.11 -8.17
CA SER A 140 -1.92 9.30 -7.91
C SER A 140 -1.86 10.24 -9.10
N ALA A 141 -2.08 9.73 -10.32
CA ALA A 141 -2.24 10.54 -11.53
C ALA A 141 -3.61 11.23 -11.62
N ILE A 142 -4.63 10.69 -10.94
CA ILE A 142 -6.00 11.22 -10.94
C ILE A 142 -6.16 12.22 -9.79
N PHE A 143 -5.86 11.81 -8.57
CA PHE A 143 -6.00 12.60 -7.35
C PHE A 143 -4.64 13.16 -6.94
N VAL A 144 -4.37 14.39 -7.39
CA VAL A 144 -3.10 15.07 -7.13
C VAL A 144 -3.24 15.95 -5.89
N PHE A 145 -2.42 15.68 -4.88
CA PHE A 145 -2.31 16.49 -3.67
C PHE A 145 -0.90 16.41 -3.09
N ASN A 146 -0.53 17.43 -2.31
CA ASN A 146 0.76 17.46 -1.63
C ASN A 146 0.61 16.78 -0.26
N TYR A 147 1.48 15.82 0.03
CA TYR A 147 1.51 15.18 1.34
C TYR A 147 1.88 16.17 2.44
N SER A 148 1.06 16.23 3.48
CA SER A 148 1.41 16.87 4.75
C SER A 148 1.75 15.82 5.81
N LEU A 149 2.61 16.17 6.77
CA LEU A 149 2.94 15.29 7.89
C LEU A 149 1.69 14.80 8.63
N LEU A 150 0.71 15.70 8.83
CA LEU A 150 -0.57 15.38 9.47
C LEU A 150 -1.31 14.28 8.70
N SER A 151 -1.46 14.44 7.37
CA SER A 151 -2.16 13.45 6.55
C SER A 151 -1.46 12.10 6.54
N CYS A 152 -0.12 12.07 6.46
CA CYS A 152 0.67 10.84 6.47
C CYS A 152 0.53 10.10 7.81
N CYS A 153 0.68 10.81 8.93
CA CYS A 153 0.57 10.23 10.26
C CYS A 153 -0.84 9.70 10.56
N ILE A 154 -1.90 10.46 10.24
CA ILE A 154 -3.28 10.02 10.44
C ILE A 154 -3.57 8.78 9.59
N THR A 155 -3.20 8.80 8.31
CA THR A 155 -3.43 7.67 7.40
C THR A 155 -2.69 6.42 7.88
N LEU A 156 -1.44 6.56 8.34
CA LEU A 156 -0.67 5.47 8.93
C LEU A 156 -1.36 4.89 10.17
N ILE A 157 -1.73 5.73 11.14
CA ILE A 157 -2.36 5.31 12.39
C ILE A 157 -3.66 4.57 12.11
N VAL A 158 -4.53 5.13 11.26
CA VAL A 158 -5.80 4.49 10.86
C VAL A 158 -5.53 3.15 10.19
N THR A 159 -4.56 3.08 9.28
CA THR A 159 -4.21 1.84 8.57
C THR A 159 -3.69 0.75 9.52
N ILE A 160 -2.89 1.12 10.53
CA ILE A 160 -2.40 0.19 11.56
C ILE A 160 -3.57 -0.32 12.42
N ILE A 161 -4.43 0.58 12.91
CA ILE A 161 -5.59 0.22 13.73
C ILE A 161 -6.51 -0.73 12.96
N VAL A 162 -6.87 -0.38 11.72
CA VAL A 162 -7.72 -1.21 10.86
C VAL A 162 -7.07 -2.56 10.58
N SER A 163 -5.76 -2.59 10.32
CA SER A 163 -5.01 -3.84 10.14
C SER A 163 -5.09 -4.75 11.38
N ILE A 164 -4.85 -4.19 12.57
CA ILE A 164 -4.93 -4.94 13.83
C ILE A 164 -6.34 -5.47 14.07
N LEU A 165 -7.38 -4.65 13.84
CA LEU A 165 -8.78 -5.06 13.98
C LEU A 165 -9.11 -6.23 13.04
N ILE A 166 -8.72 -6.14 11.77
CA ILE A 166 -8.95 -7.21 10.78
C ILE A 166 -8.25 -8.51 11.20
N LEU A 167 -7.00 -8.43 11.64
CA LEU A 167 -6.23 -9.61 12.07
C LEU A 167 -6.78 -10.23 13.36
N ASN A 168 -7.27 -9.40 14.29
CA ASN A 168 -7.88 -9.86 15.54
C ASN A 168 -9.26 -10.51 15.35
N ILE A 169 -10.08 -9.99 14.44
CA ILE A 169 -11.37 -10.60 14.08
C ILE A 169 -11.12 -11.95 13.41
N ASN A 170 -10.08 -12.01 12.57
CA ASN A 170 -9.69 -13.23 11.89
C ASN A 170 -8.62 -14.02 12.66
N LYS A 171 -8.91 -14.40 13.92
CA LYS A 171 -7.99 -15.18 14.80
C LYS A 171 -7.38 -16.44 14.19
N ARG A 172 -7.88 -16.90 13.03
CA ARG A 172 -7.29 -17.97 12.20
C ARG A 172 -5.95 -17.61 11.55
N TYR A 173 -5.51 -16.34 11.55
CA TYR A 173 -4.25 -15.91 10.92
C TYR A 173 -3.16 -15.49 11.92
N ILE A 174 -3.36 -15.70 13.23
CA ILE A 174 -2.40 -15.34 14.30
C ILE A 174 -1.43 -16.51 14.59
N ARG A 175 -1.08 -17.32 13.58
CA ARG A 175 -0.02 -18.32 13.67
C ARG A 175 0.94 -18.17 12.51
#